data_AF-A0A931LRE4-F1
#
_entry.id   AF-A0A931LRE4-F1
#
_cell.length_a   1.000
_cell.length_b   1.000
_cell.length_c   1.000
_cell.angle_alpha   90.00
_cell.angle_beta   90.00
_cell.angle_gamma   90.00
#
_symmetry.space_group_name_H-M   'P 1'
#
loop_
_entity.id
_entity.type
_entity.pdbx_description
1 polymer ?
#
loop_
_entity_poly.entity_id
_entity_poly.type
_entity_poly.pdbx_seq_one_letter_code
_entity_poly.pdbx_strand_id
1 'polypeptide(L)'
;MSQKPLPKPNWVKNTYFWIAGLLLLLSLVGFVGGEGTIRDPGQKRESGLAVLYVAAAGLMLVNGLISHRQTIQHYSEQEAATDTP
;
A
#
# COMPACT_ATOMS: atom_id res chain seq x y z
N MET A 1 -8.70 -34.30 -6.79
CA MET A 1 -7.59 -33.46 -6.27
C MET A 1 -8.10 -32.75 -5.03
N SER A 2 -7.38 -32.78 -3.90
CA SER A 2 -7.78 -32.06 -2.69
C SER A 2 -7.68 -30.56 -2.96
N GLN A 3 -8.82 -29.86 -2.98
CA GLN A 3 -8.89 -28.41 -3.07
C GLN A 3 -8.30 -27.85 -1.77
N LYS A 4 -7.12 -27.21 -1.85
CA LYS A 4 -6.49 -26.59 -0.67
C LYS A 4 -7.31 -25.36 -0.27
N PRO A 5 -7.65 -25.17 1.01
CA PRO A 5 -8.39 -23.99 1.44
C PRO A 5 -7.62 -22.72 1.07
N LEU A 6 -8.35 -21.74 0.54
CA LEU A 6 -7.78 -20.45 0.16
C LEU A 6 -7.20 -19.76 1.40
N PRO A 7 -6.03 -19.12 1.31
CA PRO A 7 -5.48 -18.36 2.42
C PRO A 7 -6.35 -17.14 2.71
N LYS A 8 -6.66 -16.90 3.99
CA LYS A 8 -7.45 -15.75 4.44
C LYS A 8 -6.80 -14.41 3.98
N PRO A 9 -7.62 -13.43 3.54
CA PRO A 9 -7.11 -12.12 3.16
C PRO A 9 -6.43 -11.44 4.34
N ASN A 10 -5.23 -10.90 4.12
CA ASN A 10 -4.45 -10.19 5.13
C ASN A 10 -3.88 -8.90 4.52
N TRP A 11 -4.10 -7.79 5.22
CA TRP A 11 -3.62 -6.46 4.81
C TRP A 11 -2.11 -6.42 4.67
N VAL A 12 -1.36 -7.13 5.52
CA VAL A 12 0.11 -7.17 5.49
C VAL A 12 0.66 -7.77 4.19
N LYS A 13 -0.15 -8.55 3.45
CA LYS A 13 0.26 -9.10 2.14
C LYS A 13 0.00 -8.14 0.97
N ASN A 14 -0.63 -6.99 1.21
CA ASN A 14 -0.92 -6.01 0.18
C ASN A 14 0.27 -5.03 0.04
N THR A 15 0.98 -5.11 -1.08
CA THR A 15 2.13 -4.25 -1.40
C THR A 15 1.81 -2.76 -1.35
N TYR A 16 0.58 -2.35 -1.66
CA TYR A 16 0.18 -0.94 -1.62
C TYR A 16 0.30 -0.34 -0.21
N PHE A 17 0.00 -1.10 0.84
CA PHE A 17 0.14 -0.63 2.22
C PHE A 17 1.61 -0.48 2.64
N TRP A 18 2.49 -1.34 2.12
CA TRP A 18 3.93 -1.21 2.33
C TRP A 18 4.50 0.03 1.63
N ILE A 19 4.11 0.25 0.37
CA ILE A 19 4.53 1.44 -0.38
C ILE A 19 4.02 2.72 0.33
N ALA A 20 2.76 2.73 0.76
CA ALA A 20 2.20 3.86 1.51
C ALA A 20 2.98 4.12 2.81
N GLY A 21 3.31 3.06 3.56
CA GLY A 21 4.10 3.18 4.79
C GLY A 21 5.52 3.72 4.55
N LEU A 22 6.20 3.23 3.52
CA LEU A 22 7.54 3.71 3.15
C LEU A 22 7.51 5.19 2.75
N LEU A 23 6.55 5.59 1.92
CA LEU A 23 6.40 6.98 1.47
C LEU A 23 6.06 7.92 2.64
N LEU A 24 5.22 7.49 3.59
CA LEU A 24 4.99 8.25 4.82
C LEU A 24 6.26 8.41 5.65
N LEU A 25 7.05 7.35 5.78
CA LEU A 25 8.32 7.40 6.51
C LEU A 25 9.31 8.36 5.85
N LEU A 26 9.46 8.29 4.52
CA LEU A 26 10.30 9.23 3.78
C LEU A 26 9.79 10.67 3.92
N SER A 27 8.48 10.88 3.88
CA SER A 27 7.91 12.20 4.09
C SER A 27 8.23 12.77 5.48
N LEU A 28 8.10 11.96 6.54
CA LEU A 28 8.48 12.35 7.90
C LEU A 28 9.97 12.72 7.99
N VAL A 29 10.85 11.91 7.39
CA VAL A 29 12.28 12.22 7.31
C VAL A 29 12.52 13.53 6.55
N GLY A 30 11.80 13.78 5.46
CA GLY A 30 11.89 15.01 4.69
C GLY A 30 11.43 16.26 5.46
N PHE A 31 10.40 16.13 6.29
CA PHE A 31 9.94 17.23 7.14
C PHE A 31 10.88 17.53 8.30
N VAL A 32 11.50 16.52 8.91
CA VAL A 32 12.39 16.68 10.08
C VAL A 32 13.82 17.01 9.66
N GLY A 33 14.38 16.29 8.70
CA GLY A 33 15.77 16.44 8.22
C GLY A 33 15.94 17.44 7.09
N GLY A 34 14.82 17.88 6.49
CA GLY A 34 14.81 18.72 5.29
C GLY A 34 14.87 17.89 4.01
N GLU A 35 14.49 18.52 2.90
CA GLU A 35 14.34 17.85 1.61
C GLU A 35 15.65 17.32 1.04
N GLY A 36 16.79 17.88 1.47
CA GLY A 36 18.11 17.39 1.07
C GLY A 36 18.41 15.96 1.52
N THR A 37 17.74 15.46 2.56
CA THR A 37 17.93 14.10 3.09
C THR A 37 17.21 13.03 2.28
N ILE A 38 16.10 13.39 1.62
CA ILE A 38 15.25 12.47 0.86
C ILE A 38 15.39 12.63 -0.66
N ARG A 39 16.22 13.58 -1.09
CA ARG A 39 16.43 13.92 -2.48
C ARG A 39 17.47 13.00 -3.10
N ASP A 40 17.19 12.55 -4.32
CA ASP A 40 18.13 11.75 -5.08
C ASP A 40 19.32 12.57 -5.60
N PRO A 41 20.54 11.98 -5.64
CA PRO A 41 21.70 12.62 -6.24
C PRO A 41 21.42 13.04 -7.68
N GLY A 42 21.55 14.33 -7.98
CA GLY A 42 21.31 14.89 -9.31
C GLY A 42 19.89 15.39 -9.61
N GLN A 43 18.90 15.14 -8.73
CA GLN A 43 17.58 15.79 -8.83
C GLN A 43 17.74 17.31 -8.68
N LYS A 44 16.86 18.16 -9.25
CA LYS A 44 16.90 19.63 -9.03
C LYS A 44 16.49 19.99 -7.58
N ARG A 45 16.92 21.17 -7.11
CA ARG A 45 16.46 21.72 -5.81
C ARG A 45 15.03 22.23 -6.00
N GLU A 46 14.03 21.40 -5.70
CA GLU A 46 12.62 21.77 -5.76
C GLU A 46 12.00 21.60 -4.37
N SER A 47 11.13 22.54 -3.98
CA SER A 47 10.41 22.48 -2.72
C SER A 47 9.11 21.68 -2.84
N GLY A 48 8.66 21.10 -1.74
CA GLY A 48 7.45 20.29 -1.65
C GLY A 48 7.67 18.79 -1.84
N LEU A 49 8.91 18.28 -1.87
CA LEU A 49 9.17 16.86 -2.10
C LEU A 49 8.55 15.98 -1.01
N ALA A 50 8.63 16.40 0.26
CA ALA A 50 8.00 15.71 1.38
C ALA A 50 6.47 15.69 1.27
N VAL A 51 5.86 16.78 0.77
CA VAL A 51 4.41 16.89 0.55
C VAL A 51 3.96 15.96 -0.58
N LEU A 52 4.74 15.88 -1.66
CA LEU A 52 4.49 14.93 -2.75
C LEU A 52 4.52 13.48 -2.25
N TYR A 53 5.44 13.14 -1.35
CA TYR A 53 5.46 11.81 -0.73
C TYR A 53 4.25 11.56 0.16
N VAL A 54 3.72 12.55 0.90
CA VAL A 54 2.43 12.41 1.61
C VAL A 54 1.29 12.13 0.62
N ALA A 55 1.21 12.91 -0.45
CA ALA A 55 0.15 12.76 -1.45
C ALA A 55 0.20 11.38 -2.12
N ALA A 56 1.39 10.94 -2.53
CA ALA A 56 1.62 9.61 -3.09
C ALA A 56 1.29 8.49 -2.09
N ALA A 57 1.67 8.64 -0.83
CA ALA A 57 1.32 7.68 0.22
C ALA A 57 -0.20 7.57 0.41
N GLY A 58 -0.91 8.70 0.42
CA GLY A 58 -2.37 8.74 0.48
C GLY A 58 -3.02 8.01 -0.68
N LEU A 59 -2.55 8.24 -1.91
CA LEU A 59 -3.02 7.53 -3.11
C LEU A 59 -2.80 6.02 -2.99
N MET A 60 -1.62 5.59 -2.54
CA MET A 60 -1.31 4.17 -2.35
C MET A 60 -2.16 3.54 -1.25
N LEU A 61 -2.43 4.27 -0.17
CA LEU A 61 -3.30 3.80 0.90
C LEU A 61 -4.73 3.58 0.40
N VAL A 62 -5.28 4.54 -0.35
CA VAL A 62 -6.62 4.43 -0.95
C VAL A 62 -6.69 3.25 -1.92
N ASN A 63 -5.67 3.10 -2.77
CA ASN A 63 -5.62 1.97 -3.70
C ASN A 63 -5.51 0.62 -2.97
N GLY A 64 -4.73 0.58 -1.88
CA GLY A 64 -4.62 -0.57 -1.00
C GLY A 64 -5.95 -0.94 -0.33
N LEU A 65 -6.72 0.05 0.14
CA LEU A 65 -8.03 -0.15 0.74
C LEU A 65 -9.03 -0.75 -0.25
N ILE A 66 -9.09 -0.21 -1.48
CA ILE A 66 -9.98 -0.72 -2.53
C ILE A 66 -9.58 -2.15 -2.89
N SER A 67 -8.29 -2.38 -3.15
CA SER A 67 -7.76 -3.71 -3.50
C SER A 67 -8.04 -4.74 -2.41
N HIS A 68 -7.92 -4.35 -1.14
CA HIS A 68 -8.18 -5.24 -0.02
C HIS A 68 -9.66 -5.62 0.09
N ARG A 69 -10.58 -4.66 -0.09
CA ARG A 69 -12.02 -4.92 -0.11
C ARG A 69 -12.42 -5.89 -1.22
N GLN A 70 -11.88 -5.70 -2.42
CA GLN A 70 -12.10 -6.62 -3.55
C GLN A 70 -11.57 -8.03 -3.24
N THR A 71 -10.42 -8.13 -2.58
CA THR A 71 -9.84 -9.42 -2.17
C THR A 71 -10.74 -10.14 -1.16
N ILE A 72 -11.31 -9.42 -0.17
CA ILE A 72 -12.26 -10.00 0.78
C ILE A 72 -13.51 -10.51 0.06
N GLN A 73 -14.07 -9.69 -0.84
CA GLN A 73 -15.27 -10.07 -1.60
C GLN A 73 -15.02 -11.36 -2.39
N HIS A 74 -13.95 -11.43 -3.16
CA HIS A 74 -13.59 -12.61 -3.95
C HIS A 74 -13.29 -13.83 -3.07
N TYR A 75 -12.75 -13.64 -1.86
CA TYR A 75 -12.56 -14.73 -0.90
C TYR A 75 -13.92 -15.27 -0.41
N SER A 76 -14.86 -14.39 -0.03
CA SER A 76 -16.19 -14.80 0.42
C SER A 76 -17.03 -15.49 -0.66
N GLU A 77 -16.91 -15.04 -1.92
CA GLU A 77 -17.59 -15.66 -3.06
C GLU A 77 -17.09 -17.08 -3.32
N GLN A 78 -15.78 -17.31 -3.21
CA GLN A 78 -15.19 -18.65 -3.35
C GLN A 78 -15.51 -19.56 -2.17
N GLU A 79 -15.49 -19.04 -0.94
CA GLU A 79 -15.86 -19.80 0.26
C GLU A 79 -17.31 -20.30 0.14
N ALA A 80 -18.24 -19.39 -0.21
CA ALA A 80 -19.65 -19.74 -0.44
C ALA A 80 -19.86 -20.76 -1.58
N ALA A 81 -19.09 -20.66 -2.67
CA ALA A 81 -19.17 -21.60 -3.80
C ALA A 81 -18.59 -23.00 -3.48
N THR A 82 -17.66 -23.07 -2.52
CA THR A 82 -17.06 -24.36 -2.10
C THR A 82 -17.96 -25.08 -1.09
N ASP A 83 -18.81 -24.35 -0.38
CA ASP A 83 -19.74 -24.89 0.63
C ASP A 83 -21.08 -25.40 0.04
N THR A 84 -21.35 -25.20 -1.26
CA THR A 84 -22.51 -25.80 -1.95
C THR A 84 -22.25 -27.28 -2.29
N PRO A 85 -23.12 -28.22 -1.85
CA PRO A 85 -22.93 -29.67 -1.99
C PRO A 85 -23.08 -30.21 -3.43
#